data_AF-A0A8J9UD30-F1
#
_entry.id   AF-A0A8J9UD30-F1
#
_cell.length_a   1.000
_cell.length_b   1.000
_cell.length_c   1.000
_cell.angle_alpha   90.00
_cell.angle_beta   90.00
_cell.angle_gamma   90.00
#
_symmetry.space_group_name_H-M   'P 1'
#
loop_
_entity.id
_entity.type
_entity.pdbx_description
1 polymer ?
#
loop_
_entity_poly.entity_id
_entity_poly.type
_entity_poly.pdbx_seq_one_letter_code
_entity_poly.pdbx_strand_id
1 'polypeptide(L)'
;MVPWNQIFAQALGFRMNWDDPPDSFHPYRHLSRRSVYQNMEMLLNKNGLNGSHCVRRTICEINQMNDPKGIYYKILKMVFRQQSSTTDKWHSITDDECELSINACPFSMLEVLPYTDL
;
A
#
# COMPACT_ATOMS: atom_id res chain seq x y z
N MET A 1 25.42 -12.08 -22.66
CA MET A 1 25.67 -11.72 -21.25
C MET A 1 24.55 -10.78 -20.83
N VAL A 2 23.69 -11.25 -19.93
CA VAL A 2 22.47 -10.55 -19.49
C VAL A 2 22.74 -9.95 -18.11
N PRO A 3 22.29 -8.73 -17.77
CA PRO A 3 22.50 -8.15 -16.44
C PRO A 3 21.81 -9.00 -15.38
N TRP A 4 22.55 -9.32 -14.31
CA TRP A 4 22.23 -10.36 -13.32
C TRP A 4 21.08 -10.04 -12.36
N ASN A 5 20.24 -9.05 -12.64
CA ASN A 5 19.27 -8.54 -11.67
C ASN A 5 17.80 -8.60 -12.08
N GLN A 6 17.41 -9.11 -13.27
CA GLN A 6 16.00 -8.96 -13.70
C GLN A 6 15.30 -10.10 -14.44
N ILE A 7 15.90 -11.28 -14.69
CA ILE A 7 15.24 -12.27 -15.58
C ILE A 7 14.49 -13.42 -14.88
N PHE A 8 14.70 -13.68 -13.59
CA PHE A 8 14.04 -14.83 -12.94
C PHE A 8 12.66 -14.55 -12.31
N ALA A 9 12.14 -13.33 -12.39
CA ALA A 9 10.86 -12.99 -11.75
C ALA A 9 9.61 -13.46 -12.52
N GLN A 10 9.74 -13.98 -13.75
CA GLN A 10 8.60 -14.02 -14.68
C GLN A 10 8.00 -15.38 -15.04
N ALA A 11 8.45 -16.53 -14.50
CA ALA A 11 7.95 -17.83 -15.00
C ALA A 11 7.29 -18.78 -13.99
N LEU A 12 7.69 -18.81 -12.72
CA LEU A 12 7.19 -19.84 -11.78
C LEU A 12 7.25 -19.33 -10.32
N GLY A 13 6.21 -18.64 -9.85
CA GLY A 13 5.89 -18.53 -8.42
C GLY A 13 7.05 -18.39 -7.43
N PHE A 14 7.97 -17.44 -7.62
CA PHE A 14 9.01 -17.18 -6.63
C PHE A 14 8.39 -16.57 -5.36
N ARG A 15 8.14 -17.44 -4.38
CA ARG A 15 8.13 -17.06 -2.96
C ARG A 15 9.47 -16.36 -2.70
N MET A 16 9.41 -15.09 -2.30
CA MET A 16 10.60 -14.43 -1.75
C MET A 16 11.01 -15.20 -0.51
N ASN A 17 12.05 -16.02 -0.62
CA ASN A 17 12.76 -16.50 0.55
C ASN A 17 13.49 -15.27 1.10
N TRP A 18 12.83 -14.55 1.99
CA TRP A 18 13.50 -13.53 2.78
C TRP A 18 14.51 -14.28 3.64
N ASP A 19 15.81 -14.06 3.39
CA ASP A 19 16.82 -14.45 4.36
C ASP A 19 16.50 -13.71 5.67
N ASP A 20 16.63 -14.41 6.81
CA ASP A 20 16.46 -13.80 8.11
C ASP A 20 17.33 -12.54 8.17
N PRO A 21 16.76 -11.39 8.58
CA PRO A 21 17.52 -10.16 8.63
C PRO A 21 18.77 -10.36 9.51
N PRO A 22 19.95 -9.86 9.08
CA PRO A 22 21.21 -10.08 9.80
C PRO A 22 21.10 -9.55 11.24
N ASP A 23 21.93 -10.03 12.18
CA ASP A 23 21.91 -9.57 13.58
C ASP A 23 22.17 -8.05 13.75
N SER A 24 22.69 -7.39 12.71
CA SER A 24 22.85 -5.93 12.60
C SER A 24 21.60 -5.20 12.09
N PHE A 25 20.52 -5.93 11.77
CA PHE A 25 19.23 -5.38 11.41
C PHE A 25 18.60 -4.77 12.64
N HIS A 26 18.91 -3.49 12.85
CA HIS A 26 18.05 -2.64 13.63
C HIS A 26 16.74 -2.53 12.83
N PRO A 27 15.59 -2.99 13.38
CA PRO A 27 14.31 -2.78 12.72
C PRO A 27 14.23 -1.29 12.42
N TYR A 28 14.17 -0.95 11.12
CA TYR A 28 14.11 0.41 10.62
C TYR A 28 13.41 1.30 11.64
N ARG A 29 14.08 2.37 12.10
CA ARG A 29 13.52 3.42 12.96
C ARG A 29 12.02 3.57 12.65
N HIS A 30 11.21 2.95 13.49
CA HIS A 30 9.74 2.84 13.45
C HIS A 30 9.09 2.98 12.06
N LEU A 31 8.86 1.86 11.37
CA LEU A 31 7.83 1.78 10.33
C LEU A 31 6.51 2.35 10.87
N SER A 32 6.22 3.59 10.49
CA SER A 32 5.04 4.33 10.93
C SER A 32 4.01 4.34 9.82
N ARG A 33 2.72 4.47 10.17
CA ARG A 33 1.66 4.64 9.15
C ARG A 33 1.97 5.80 8.21
N ARG A 34 2.45 6.92 8.76
CA ARG A 34 2.90 8.07 7.98
C ARG A 34 3.96 7.69 6.94
N SER A 35 4.99 6.94 7.34
CA SER A 35 6.02 6.50 6.38
C SER A 35 5.46 5.57 5.29
N VAL A 36 4.50 4.70 5.62
CA VAL A 36 3.83 3.86 4.61
C VAL A 36 3.08 4.72 3.61
N TYR A 37 2.29 5.70 4.07
CA TYR A 37 1.50 6.57 3.20
C TYR A 37 2.41 7.42 2.29
N GLN A 38 3.48 7.98 2.86
CA GLN A 38 4.47 8.77 2.11
C GLN A 38 5.21 7.94 1.06
N ASN A 39 5.65 6.74 1.41
CA ASN A 39 6.34 5.85 0.48
C ASN A 39 5.42 5.41 -0.65
N MET A 40 4.15 5.11 -0.34
CA MET A 40 3.14 4.77 -1.34
C MET A 40 2.85 5.95 -2.28
N GLU A 41 2.61 7.14 -1.73
CA GLU A 41 2.41 8.37 -2.51
C GLU A 41 3.62 8.63 -3.44
N MET A 42 4.83 8.54 -2.91
CA MET A 42 6.08 8.72 -3.68
C MET A 42 6.23 7.67 -4.79
N LEU A 43 5.96 6.41 -4.50
CA LEU A 43 6.04 5.31 -5.48
C LEU A 43 5.04 5.55 -6.62
N LEU A 44 3.79 5.89 -6.31
CA LEU A 44 2.75 6.09 -7.30
C LEU A 44 3.01 7.34 -8.14
N ASN A 45 3.49 8.42 -7.53
CA ASN A 45 3.94 9.62 -8.24
C ASN A 45 5.06 9.31 -9.24
N LYS A 46 6.04 8.49 -8.85
CA LYS A 46 7.14 8.07 -9.74
C LYS A 46 6.67 7.22 -10.93
N ASN A 47 5.50 6.59 -10.83
CA ASN A 47 4.90 5.79 -11.89
C ASN A 47 3.85 6.58 -12.71
N GLY A 48 3.82 7.92 -12.59
CA GLY A 48 2.94 8.78 -13.39
C GLY A 48 1.50 8.85 -12.90
N LEU A 49 1.21 8.32 -11.71
CA LEU A 49 -0.10 8.43 -11.07
C LEU A 49 -0.13 9.61 -10.10
N ASN A 50 -1.33 10.09 -9.79
CA ASN A 50 -1.49 11.05 -8.70
C ASN A 50 -1.49 10.32 -7.35
N GLY A 51 -0.30 10.11 -6.80
CA GLY A 51 -0.08 9.32 -5.59
C GLY A 51 -0.87 9.82 -4.38
N SER A 52 -1.12 11.13 -4.28
CA SER A 52 -1.93 11.70 -3.20
C SER A 52 -3.39 11.20 -3.29
N HIS A 53 -3.98 11.27 -4.49
CA HIS A 53 -5.33 10.73 -4.72
C HIS A 53 -5.38 9.21 -4.59
N CYS A 54 -4.33 8.48 -4.97
CA CYS A 54 -4.31 7.02 -4.82
C CYS A 54 -4.26 6.55 -3.36
N VAL A 55 -3.50 7.25 -2.51
CA VAL A 55 -3.51 6.97 -1.07
C VAL A 55 -4.88 7.29 -0.48
N ARG A 56 -5.50 8.41 -0.88
CA ARG A 56 -6.86 8.76 -0.46
C ARG A 56 -7.90 7.75 -0.94
N ARG A 57 -7.83 7.32 -2.21
CA ARG A 57 -8.66 6.23 -2.77
C ARG A 57 -8.60 4.99 -1.89
N THR A 58 -7.39 4.55 -1.53
CA THR A 58 -7.19 3.38 -0.65
C THR A 58 -7.88 3.56 0.71
N ILE A 59 -7.76 4.75 1.32
CA ILE A 59 -8.43 5.07 2.59
C ILE A 59 -9.96 5.02 2.42
N CYS A 60 -10.51 5.62 1.36
CA CYS A 60 -11.94 5.63 1.08
C CYS A 60 -12.48 4.21 0.88
N GLU A 61 -11.84 3.42 0.01
CA GLU A 61 -12.22 2.03 -0.28
C GLU A 61 -12.21 1.15 0.99
N ILE A 62 -11.19 1.30 1.83
CA ILE A 62 -11.07 0.55 3.09
C ILE A 62 -12.11 1.00 4.14
N ASN A 63 -12.44 2.29 4.19
CA ASN A 63 -13.47 2.81 5.10
C ASN A 63 -14.88 2.39 4.66
N GLN A 64 -15.14 2.30 3.36
CA GLN A 64 -16.38 1.76 2.81
C GLN A 64 -16.52 0.24 3.02
N MET A 65 -15.41 -0.47 3.25
CA MET A 65 -15.39 -1.90 3.50
C MET A 65 -15.83 -2.24 4.94
N ASN A 66 -17.10 -2.66 5.07
CA ASN A 66 -17.69 -3.05 6.35
C ASN A 66 -16.97 -4.27 6.98
N ASP A 67 -16.80 -5.35 6.22
CA ASP A 67 -16.21 -6.61 6.69
C ASP A 67 -15.04 -7.05 5.78
N PRO A 68 -13.77 -6.77 6.16
CA PRO A 68 -12.61 -7.20 5.39
C PRO A 68 -12.39 -8.72 5.54
N LYS A 69 -12.76 -9.47 4.50
CA LYS A 69 -12.54 -10.92 4.41
C LYS A 69 -11.22 -11.21 3.72
N GLY A 70 -10.30 -11.83 4.43
CA GLY A 70 -8.93 -12.09 3.95
C GLY A 70 -7.89 -11.34 4.78
N ILE A 71 -6.69 -11.91 4.90
CA ILE A 71 -5.63 -11.35 5.73
C ILE A 71 -5.12 -10.04 5.15
N TYR A 72 -5.06 -9.96 3.82
CA TYR A 72 -4.60 -8.76 3.11
C TYR A 72 -5.48 -7.54 3.40
N TYR A 73 -6.80 -7.68 3.24
CA TYR A 73 -7.75 -6.61 3.52
C TYR A 73 -7.75 -6.17 4.99
N LYS A 74 -7.55 -7.12 5.92
CA LYS A 74 -7.39 -6.81 7.35
C LYS A 74 -6.12 -6.00 7.61
N ILE A 75 -5.01 -6.34 6.95
CA ILE A 75 -3.76 -5.57 7.04
C ILE A 75 -3.98 -4.16 6.47
N LEU A 76 -4.59 -4.03 5.30
CA LEU A 76 -4.91 -2.72 4.72
C LEU A 76 -5.77 -1.88 5.67
N LYS A 77 -6.83 -2.47 6.26
CA LYS A 77 -7.66 -1.79 7.27
C LYS A 77 -6.88 -1.38 8.51
N MET A 78 -5.93 -2.19 8.96
CA MET A 78 -5.08 -1.88 10.11
C MET A 78 -4.07 -0.76 9.82
N VAL A 79 -3.51 -0.73 8.62
CA VAL A 79 -2.50 0.23 8.17
C VAL A 79 -3.15 1.58 7.84
N PHE A 80 -4.25 1.58 7.10
CA PHE A 80 -4.89 2.78 6.56
C PHE A 80 -5.98 3.39 7.45
N ARG A 81 -6.25 2.83 8.65
CA ARG A 81 -7.16 3.48 9.60
C ARG A 81 -6.55 4.75 10.19
N GLN A 82 -7.38 5.76 10.40
CA GLN A 82 -6.99 6.96 11.16
C GLN A 82 -6.77 6.58 12.63
N GLN A 83 -5.56 6.78 13.16
CA GLN A 83 -5.24 6.54 14.57
C GLN A 83 -4.56 7.75 15.24
N SER A 84 -3.94 8.63 14.46
CA SER A 84 -3.18 9.78 14.99
C SER A 84 -3.24 10.95 14.02
N SER A 85 -3.01 12.16 14.53
CA SER A 85 -2.95 13.37 13.71
C SER A 85 -1.81 13.41 12.70
N THR A 86 -0.81 12.52 12.84
CA THR A 86 0.34 12.46 11.91
C THR A 86 -0.04 12.07 10.48
N THR A 87 -1.23 11.49 10.29
CA THR A 87 -1.76 11.08 8.98
C THR A 87 -2.95 11.95 8.52
N ASP A 88 -3.24 13.06 9.21
CA ASP A 88 -4.40 13.92 8.89
C ASP A 88 -4.38 14.47 7.47
N LYS A 89 -3.18 14.70 6.88
CA LYS A 89 -3.01 15.10 5.46
C LYS A 89 -3.86 14.26 4.49
N TRP A 90 -4.01 12.95 4.76
CA TRP A 90 -4.76 12.03 3.90
C TRP A 90 -6.16 11.70 4.45
N HIS A 91 -6.41 11.91 5.73
CA HIS A 91 -7.70 11.61 6.38
C HIS A 91 -8.67 12.80 6.45
N SER A 92 -8.18 14.04 6.33
CA SER A 92 -9.01 15.23 6.29
C SER A 92 -9.69 15.35 4.91
N ILE A 93 -10.55 14.39 4.59
CA ILE A 93 -11.26 14.30 3.32
C ILE A 93 -12.77 14.22 3.55
N THR A 94 -13.51 14.92 2.70
CA THR A 94 -14.98 14.84 2.61
C THR A 94 -15.42 13.68 1.70
N ASP A 95 -16.69 13.30 1.76
CA ASP A 95 -17.23 12.23 0.91
C ASP A 95 -17.08 12.56 -0.60
N ASP A 96 -17.27 13.83 -0.98
CA ASP A 96 -17.07 14.29 -2.36
C ASP A 96 -15.61 14.16 -2.81
N GLU A 97 -14.65 14.46 -1.93
CA GLU A 97 -13.22 14.28 -2.21
C GLU A 97 -12.80 12.81 -2.29
N CYS A 98 -13.52 11.93 -1.60
CA CYS A 98 -13.36 10.48 -1.75
C CYS A 98 -13.75 10.03 -3.15
N GLU A 99 -14.93 10.42 -3.64
CA GLU A 99 -15.38 10.10 -5.00
C GLU A 99 -14.43 10.66 -6.05
N LEU A 100 -13.95 11.89 -5.88
CA LEU A 100 -12.93 12.47 -6.76
C LEU A 100 -11.63 11.66 -6.75
N SER A 101 -11.19 11.18 -5.59
CA SER A 101 -9.94 10.40 -5.47
C SER A 101 -10.08 9.00 -6.07
N ILE A 102 -11.24 8.36 -5.92
CA ILE A 102 -11.58 7.07 -6.54
C ILE A 102 -11.53 7.20 -8.06
N ASN A 103 -12.11 8.27 -8.61
CA ASN A 103 -12.12 8.53 -10.05
C ASN A 103 -10.76 8.97 -10.61
N ALA A 104 -9.97 9.73 -9.85
CA ALA A 104 -8.70 10.28 -10.31
C ALA A 104 -7.55 9.25 -10.32
N CYS A 105 -7.53 8.31 -9.38
CA CYS A 105 -6.50 7.28 -9.34
C CYS A 105 -7.02 6.00 -9.99
N PRO A 106 -6.43 5.49 -11.10
CA PRO A 106 -6.87 4.25 -11.75
C PRO A 106 -6.45 2.97 -11.00
N PHE A 107 -5.62 3.07 -9.96
CA PHE A 107 -5.06 1.94 -9.23
C PHE A 107 -5.74 1.77 -7.86
N SER A 108 -6.28 0.57 -7.59
CA SER A 108 -6.80 0.18 -6.27
C SER A 108 -5.86 -0.79 -5.56
N MET A 109 -5.61 -0.56 -4.28
CA MET A 109 -4.91 -1.54 -3.44
C MET A 109 -5.76 -2.78 -3.19
N LEU A 110 -7.09 -2.71 -3.29
CA LEU A 110 -7.96 -3.88 -3.11
C LEU A 110 -7.84 -4.89 -4.25
N GLU A 111 -7.41 -4.44 -5.43
CA GLU A 111 -7.29 -5.27 -6.64
C GLU A 111 -5.90 -5.90 -6.80
N VAL A 112 -4.97 -5.62 -5.87
CA VAL A 112 -3.66 -6.29 -5.85
C VAL A 112 -3.89 -7.76 -5.50
N LEU A 113 -3.60 -8.66 -6.46
CA LEU A 113 -3.76 -10.11 -6.33
C LEU A 113 -3.27 -10.62 -4.95
N PRO A 114 -4.18 -10.99 -4.05
CA PRO A 114 -3.79 -11.48 -2.74
C PRO A 114 -3.40 -12.95 -2.89
N TYR A 115 -2.12 -13.24 -3.10
CA TYR A 115 -1.60 -14.60 -2.94
C TYR A 115 -1.86 -15.16 -1.52
N THR A 116 -2.19 -14.27 -0.58
CA THR A 116 -2.36 -14.54 0.86
C THR A 116 -3.75 -15.01 1.27
N ASP A 117 -4.73 -15.05 0.35
CA ASP A 117 -6.13 -15.43 0.64
C ASP A 117 -6.54 -16.79 0.00
N LEU A 118 -5.56 -17.66 -0.31
CA LEU A 118 -5.78 -19.06 -0.72
C LEU A 118 -6.18 -19.97 0.44
#